data_AF-A0A3D5YGT1-F1
#
_entry.id   AF-A0A3D5YGT1-F1
#
_cell.length_a   1.000
_cell.length_b   1.000
_cell.length_c   1.000
_cell.angle_alpha   90.00
_cell.angle_beta   90.00
_cell.angle_gamma   90.00
#
_symmetry.space_group_name_H-M   'P 1'
#
loop_
_entity.id
_entity.type
_entity.pdbx_description
1 polymer ?
#
loop_
_entity_poly.entity_id
_entity_poly.type
_entity_poly.pdbx_seq_one_letter_code
_entity_poly.pdbx_strand_id
1 'polypeptide(L)'
;MNVVILENIRSAYNVGNIIRTADALGWKVWLTGYSPSPFDIPKVAKTSLGAQHHVDLKQFGFTKEAIDAAKALGLTVLAAEITPQAIPVNTYTNS
;
A
#
# COMPACT_ATOMS: atom_id res chain seq x y z
N MET A 1 10.82 8.06 5.64
CA MET A 1 9.99 7.86 4.43
C MET A 1 9.19 6.60 4.65
N ASN A 2 7.85 6.66 4.55
CA ASN A 2 6.98 5.51 4.80
C ASN A 2 6.26 5.09 3.51
N VAL A 3 6.01 3.79 3.39
CA VAL A 3 5.35 3.17 2.24
C VAL A 3 4.26 2.25 2.76
N VAL A 4 3.06 2.34 2.19
CA VAL A 4 2.03 1.31 2.36
C VAL A 4 1.95 0.47 1.09
N ILE A 5 2.09 -0.85 1.23
CA ILE A 5 1.99 -1.82 0.13
C ILE A 5 0.59 -2.45 0.20
N LEU A 6 -0.20 -2.28 -0.85
CA LEU A 6 -1.54 -2.85 -0.98
C LEU A 6 -1.41 -4.14 -1.80
N GLU A 7 -1.25 -5.24 -1.08
CA GLU A 7 -1.13 -6.56 -1.69
C GLU A 7 -2.50 -7.07 -2.16
N ASN A 8 -2.64 -7.28 -3.48
CA ASN A 8 -3.74 -8.03 -4.08
C ASN A 8 -5.14 -7.62 -3.54
N ILE A 9 -5.36 -6.32 -3.34
CA ILE A 9 -6.62 -5.78 -2.81
C ILE A 9 -7.64 -5.67 -3.95
N ARG A 10 -8.71 -6.47 -3.89
CA ARG A 10 -9.76 -6.45 -4.92
C ARG A 10 -10.68 -5.21 -4.83
N SER A 11 -10.89 -4.67 -3.63
CA SER A 11 -11.85 -3.59 -3.41
C SER A 11 -11.31 -2.25 -3.87
N ALA A 12 -11.79 -1.75 -5.02
CA ALA A 12 -11.48 -0.41 -5.51
C ALA A 12 -11.81 0.70 -4.50
N TYR A 13 -12.87 0.51 -3.70
CA TYR A 13 -13.23 1.45 -2.64
C TYR A 13 -12.16 1.50 -1.54
N ASN A 14 -11.67 0.34 -1.09
CA ASN A 14 -10.64 0.26 -0.06
C ASN A 14 -9.31 0.83 -0.56
N VAL A 15 -8.92 0.52 -1.82
CA VAL A 15 -7.72 1.10 -2.43
C VAL A 15 -7.80 2.63 -2.44
N GLY A 16 -8.92 3.20 -2.91
CA GLY A 16 -9.05 4.66 -2.95
C GLY A 16 -9.05 5.32 -1.57
N ASN A 17 -9.68 4.68 -0.57
CA ASN A 17 -9.63 5.17 0.81
C ASN A 17 -8.21 5.16 1.39
N ILE A 18 -7.44 4.10 1.15
CA ILE A 18 -6.05 4.00 1.61
C ILE A 18 -5.18 5.06 0.92
N ILE A 19 -5.39 5.31 -0.38
CA ILE A 19 -4.70 6.40 -1.10
C ILE A 19 -4.96 7.75 -0.42
N ARG A 20 -6.21 8.04 -0.05
CA ARG A 20 -6.57 9.27 0.65
C ARG A 20 -5.93 9.37 2.04
N THR A 21 -5.87 8.25 2.78
CA THR A 21 -5.18 8.21 4.07
C THR A 21 -3.67 8.42 3.90
N ALA A 22 -3.05 7.83 2.88
CA ALA A 22 -1.63 8.00 2.60
C ALA A 22 -1.27 9.45 2.23
N ASP A 23 -2.11 10.12 1.43
CA ASP A 23 -1.98 11.54 1.10
C ASP A 23 -1.95 12.41 2.37
N ALA A 24 -2.93 12.21 3.27
CA ALA A 24 -3.00 12.93 4.54
C ALA A 24 -1.79 12.68 5.46
N LEU A 25 -1.14 11.52 5.35
CA LEU A 25 0.04 11.14 6.15
C LEU A 25 1.38 11.47 5.46
N GLY A 26 1.37 11.89 4.19
CA GLY A 26 2.59 12.05 3.40
C GLY A 26 3.31 10.72 3.11
N TRP A 27 2.56 9.62 2.99
CA TRP A 27 3.11 8.28 2.70
C TRP A 27 3.03 7.95 1.21
N LYS A 28 3.90 7.05 0.76
CA LYS A 28 3.85 6.49 -0.59
C LYS A 28 2.89 5.31 -0.66
N VAL A 29 2.28 5.07 -1.82
CA VAL A 29 1.35 3.95 -2.03
C VAL A 29 1.88 3.04 -3.11
N TRP A 30 2.16 1.79 -2.76
CA TRP A 30 2.57 0.78 -3.72
C TRP A 30 1.48 -0.27 -3.88
N LEU A 31 1.07 -0.52 -5.11
CA LEU A 31 0.05 -1.49 -5.47
C LEU A 31 0.75 -2.73 -6.05
N THR A 32 0.24 -3.93 -5.74
CA THR A 32 0.79 -5.18 -6.29
C THR A 32 -0.29 -6.05 -6.92
N GLY A 33 0.12 -6.85 -7.89
CA GLY A 33 -0.71 -7.86 -8.54
C GLY A 33 -1.97 -7.25 -9.14
N TYR A 34 -3.12 -7.82 -8.81
CA TYR A 34 -4.41 -7.39 -9.37
C TYR A 34 -5.04 -6.19 -8.65
N SER A 35 -4.33 -5.53 -7.73
CA SER A 35 -4.85 -4.34 -7.05
C SER A 35 -5.14 -3.24 -8.08
N PRO A 36 -6.35 -2.68 -8.12
CA PRO A 36 -6.75 -1.73 -9.15
C PRO A 36 -6.05 -0.38 -8.96
N SER A 37 -5.45 0.12 -10.03
CA SER A 37 -4.82 1.44 -10.08
C SER A 37 -5.88 2.54 -10.32
N PRO A 38 -5.74 3.73 -9.70
CA PRO A 38 -6.60 4.89 -10.00
C PRO A 38 -6.46 5.41 -11.43
N PHE A 39 -5.37 5.09 -12.12
CA PHE A 39 -5.15 5.52 -13.51
C PHE A 39 -5.89 4.64 -14.52
N ASP A 40 -6.21 3.39 -14.15
CA ASP A 40 -6.86 2.41 -15.03
C ASP A 40 -8.33 2.16 -14.64
N ILE A 41 -8.66 2.30 -13.35
CA ILE A 41 -9.97 1.95 -12.80
C ILE A 41 -10.66 3.21 -12.25
N PRO A 42 -11.66 3.78 -12.96
CA PRO A 42 -12.33 5.03 -12.55
C PRO A 42 -12.94 5.00 -11.16
N LYS A 43 -13.35 3.81 -10.68
CA LYS A 43 -13.91 3.66 -9.34
C LYS A 43 -12.90 3.97 -8.24
N VAL A 44 -11.61 3.63 -8.44
CA VAL A 44 -10.54 3.95 -7.49
C VAL A 44 -10.29 5.46 -7.52
N ALA A 45 -10.16 6.08 -8.70
CA ALA A 45 -10.00 7.53 -8.82
C ALA A 45 -11.13 8.30 -8.13
N LYS A 46 -12.39 7.86 -8.32
CA LYS A 46 -13.56 8.45 -7.68
C LYS A 46 -13.48 8.40 -6.15
N THR A 47 -12.95 7.32 -5.57
CA THR A 47 -12.86 7.15 -4.12
C THR A 47 -11.58 7.73 -3.52
N SER A 48 -10.53 7.92 -4.33
CA SER A 48 -9.30 8.63 -3.96
C SER A 48 -9.49 10.15 -3.85
N LEU A 49 -10.55 10.73 -4.42
CA LEU A 49 -10.89 12.16 -4.33
C LEU A 49 -9.74 13.09 -4.78
N GLY A 50 -8.97 12.69 -5.80
CA GLY A 50 -7.85 13.48 -6.34
C GLY A 50 -6.50 13.20 -5.69
N ALA A 51 -6.47 12.50 -4.56
CA ALA A 51 -5.24 12.15 -3.84
C ALA A 51 -4.23 11.35 -4.69
N GLN A 52 -4.71 10.62 -5.71
CA GLN A 52 -3.83 9.89 -6.64
C GLN A 52 -2.84 10.77 -7.41
N HIS A 53 -3.05 12.09 -7.45
CA HIS A 53 -2.17 13.03 -8.14
C HIS A 53 -1.07 13.60 -7.24
N HIS A 54 -1.17 13.43 -5.92
CA HIS A 54 -0.21 13.96 -4.95
C HIS A 54 0.64 12.86 -4.30
N VAL A 55 0.09 11.65 -4.19
CA VAL A 55 0.79 10.49 -3.65
C VAL A 55 1.75 9.90 -4.68
N ASP A 56 2.99 9.61 -4.26
CA ASP A 56 3.94 8.80 -5.05
C ASP A 56 3.41 7.36 -5.13
N LEU A 57 2.75 7.06 -6.25
CA LEU A 57 2.14 5.77 -6.53
C LEU A 57 3.03 4.92 -7.45
N LYS A 58 3.26 3.66 -7.07
CA LYS A 58 3.92 2.67 -7.92
C LYS A 58 3.09 1.40 -8.02
N GLN A 59 3.01 0.82 -9.23
CA GLN A 59 2.38 -0.48 -9.45
C GLN A 59 3.48 -1.51 -9.72
N PHE A 60 3.41 -2.64 -9.02
CA PHE A 60 4.26 -3.81 -9.21
C PHE A 60 3.43 -4.99 -9.72
N GLY A 61 4.04 -5.86 -10.52
CA GLY A 61 3.38 -7.07 -11.01
C GLY A 61 3.20 -8.10 -9.89
N PHE A 62 4.18 -8.21 -9.00
CA PHE A 62 4.18 -9.17 -7.91
C PHE A 62 4.53 -8.54 -6.57
N THR A 63 3.97 -9.06 -5.47
CA THR A 63 4.25 -8.56 -4.11
C THR A 63 5.74 -8.59 -3.77
N LYS A 64 6.46 -9.62 -4.23
CA LYS A 64 7.90 -9.75 -4.01
C LYS A 64 8.70 -8.56 -4.55
N GLU A 65 8.32 -8.01 -5.69
CA GLU A 65 9.03 -6.88 -6.32
C GLU A 65 8.91 -5.61 -5.45
N ALA A 66 7.71 -5.37 -4.91
CA ALA A 66 7.48 -4.27 -3.98
C ALA A 66 8.28 -4.45 -2.67
N ILE A 67 8.33 -5.67 -2.13
CA ILE A 67 9.11 -5.98 -0.93
C ILE A 67 10.61 -5.78 -1.18
N ASP A 68 11.12 -6.27 -2.31
CA ASP A 68 12.54 -6.13 -2.66
C ASP A 68 12.91 -4.65 -2.88
N ALA A 69 12.04 -3.88 -3.53
CA ALA A 69 12.22 -2.44 -3.67
C ALA A 69 12.22 -1.71 -2.32
N ALA A 70 11.35 -2.09 -1.38
CA ALA A 70 11.33 -1.50 -0.03
C ALA A 70 12.62 -1.80 0.73
N LYS A 71 13.08 -3.06 0.67
CA LYS A 71 14.35 -3.49 1.30
C LYS A 71 15.55 -2.80 0.70
N ALA A 72 15.59 -2.62 -0.63
CA ALA A 72 16.67 -1.88 -1.31
C ALA A 72 16.74 -0.41 -0.88
N LEU A 73 15.63 0.17 -0.41
CA LEU A 73 15.57 1.51 0.17
C LEU A 73 15.91 1.53 1.68
N GLY A 74 16.31 0.39 2.26
CA GLY A 74 16.64 0.25 3.68
C GLY A 74 15.42 0.28 4.61
N LEU A 75 14.21 0.00 4.10
CA LEU A 75 12.99 -0.01 4.90
C LEU A 75 12.76 -1.38 5.56
N THR A 76 12.38 -1.38 6.83
CA THR A 76 11.78 -2.55 7.49
C THR A 76 10.38 -2.80 6.90
N VAL A 77 10.13 -4.03 6.47
CA VAL A 77 8.84 -4.44 5.89
C VAL A 77 8.06 -5.25 6.92
N LEU A 78 6.84 -4.80 7.23
CA LEU A 78 5.91 -5.49 8.12
C LEU A 78 4.66 -5.90 7.34
N ALA A 79 4.22 -7.15 7.50
CA ALA A 79 2.99 -7.65 6.92
C ALA A 79 1.88 -7.64 7.98
N ALA A 80 0.72 -7.08 7.64
CA ALA A 80 -0.48 -7.17 8.46
C ALA A 80 -1.30 -8.38 8.01
N GLU A 81 -1.38 -9.42 8.83
CA GLU A 81 -2.07 -10.67 8.53
C GLU A 81 -2.81 -11.24 9.74
N ILE A 82 -3.69 -12.21 9.49
CA ILE A 82 -4.42 -12.95 10.53
C ILE A 82 -3.98 -14.40 10.44
N THR A 83 -2.81 -14.69 11.02
CA THR A 83 -2.30 -16.06 11.17
C THR A 83 -2.08 -16.38 12.64
N PRO A 84 -2.10 -17.66 13.03
CA PRO A 84 -1.80 -18.06 14.42
C PRO A 84 -0.42 -17.63 14.91
N GLN A 85 0.52 -17.35 14.01
CA GLN A 85 1.88 -16.93 14.30
C GLN A 85 2.05 -15.40 14.33
N ALA A 86 1.02 -14.64 13.94
CA ALA A 86 1.08 -13.20 13.96
C ALA A 86 1.13 -12.69 15.40
N ILE A 87 1.94 -11.66 15.64
CA ILE A 87 1.97 -10.93 16.91
C ILE A 87 1.14 -9.65 16.83
N PRO A 88 0.53 -9.18 17.92
CA PRO A 88 -0.14 -7.88 17.95
C PRO A 88 0.80 -6.75 17.54
N VAL A 89 0.33 -5.86 16.66
CA VAL A 89 1.15 -4.75 16.14
C VAL A 89 1.64 -3.81 17.25
N ASN A 90 0.87 -3.65 18.32
CA ASN A 90 1.21 -2.80 19.47
C ASN A 90 2.29 -3.42 20.38
N THR A 91 2.66 -4.68 20.18
CA THR A 91 3.75 -5.35 20.91
C THR A 91 5.02 -5.48 20.06
N TYR A 92 4.98 -5.09 18.79
CA TYR A 92 6.14 -5.14 17.91
C TYR A 92 7.21 -4.13 18.33
N THR A 93 8.47 -4.57 18.38
CA THR A 93 9.64 -3.71 18.58
C THR A 93 10.63 -3.94 17.44
N ASN A 94 11.10 -2.85 16.83
CA ASN A 94 12.14 -2.92 15.80
C ASN A 94 13.47 -3.17 16.53
N SER A 95 14.04 -4.37 16.38
CA SER A 95 15.30 -4.78 17.02
C SER A 95 16.50 -4.16 16.34
#